data_AF-A0A6V8IB56-F1
#
_entry.id   AF-A0A6V8IB56-F1
#
_cell.length_a   1.000
_cell.length_b   1.000
_cell.length_c   1.000
_cell.angle_alpha   90.00
_cell.angle_beta   90.00
_cell.angle_gamma   90.00
#
_symmetry.space_group_name_H-M   'P 1'
#
loop_
_entity.id
_entity.type
_entity.pdbx_description
1 polymer ?
#
loop_
_entity_poly.entity_id
_entity_poly.type
_entity_poly.pdbx_seq_one_letter_code
_entity_poly.pdbx_strand_id
1 'polypeptide(L)'
;MQAPSSISWLVDAVGEEAALEFIEANAGKRLYIPQNPNDCLLAKLYGPELARAVCQYRGGEQYQVPLVKAWRVHVLANRGLNSNEIASRTGLTWGRVSYLTQNVPVERRKARVVHPGQADLFG
;
A
#
# COMPACT_ATOMS: atom_id res chain seq x y z
N MET A 1 -9.41 1.29 6.72
CA MET A 1 -10.15 0.41 5.78
C MET A 1 -9.65 -1.00 5.98
N GLN A 2 -10.52 -2.01 6.01
CA GLN A 2 -10.07 -3.40 6.12
C GLN A 2 -9.40 -3.87 4.82
N ALA A 3 -8.36 -4.70 4.94
CA ALA A 3 -7.69 -5.30 3.79
C ALA A 3 -8.66 -6.21 3.00
N PRO A 4 -8.68 -6.15 1.67
CA PRO A 4 -9.46 -7.07 0.85
C PRO A 4 -9.09 -8.52 1.11
N SER A 5 -10.05 -9.45 0.97
CA SER A 5 -9.83 -10.88 1.22
C SER A 5 -8.63 -11.47 0.47
N SER A 6 -8.34 -10.97 -0.73
CA SER A 6 -7.19 -11.36 -1.56
C SER A 6 -5.82 -11.15 -0.90
N ILE A 7 -5.70 -10.21 0.04
CA ILE A 7 -4.46 -9.89 0.77
C ILE A 7 -4.62 -9.90 2.29
N SER A 8 -5.83 -10.08 2.82
CA SER A 8 -6.12 -10.11 4.26
C SER A 8 -5.17 -11.04 5.03
N TRP A 9 -5.01 -12.27 4.55
CA TRP A 9 -4.07 -13.26 5.08
C TRP A 9 -2.64 -12.75 5.23
N LEU A 10 -2.17 -11.88 4.32
CA LEU A 10 -0.83 -11.33 4.37
C LEU A 10 -0.75 -10.22 5.41
N VAL A 11 -1.73 -9.31 5.42
CA VAL A 11 -1.82 -8.22 6.41
C VAL A 11 -1.92 -8.79 7.82
N ASP A 12 -2.71 -9.85 8.01
CA ASP A 12 -2.87 -10.51 9.31
C ASP A 12 -1.57 -11.19 9.76
N ALA A 13 -0.76 -11.69 8.82
CA ALA A 13 0.49 -12.40 9.13
C ALA A 13 1.68 -11.49 9.42
N VAL A 14 1.83 -10.36 8.69
CA VAL A 14 3.03 -9.51 8.76
C VAL A 14 2.75 -8.05 9.16
N GLY A 15 1.48 -7.71 9.35
CA GLY A 15 1.03 -6.34 9.58
C GLY A 15 0.84 -5.53 8.29
N GLU A 16 0.11 -4.42 8.42
CA GLU A 16 -0.26 -3.54 7.30
C GLU A 16 0.96 -2.92 6.60
N GLU A 17 1.99 -2.53 7.35
CA GLU A 17 3.18 -1.87 6.83
C GLU A 17 3.99 -2.77 5.89
N ALA A 18 4.38 -3.95 6.35
CA ALA A 18 5.16 -4.91 5.57
C ALA A 18 4.35 -5.45 4.37
N ALA A 19 3.05 -5.70 4.57
CA ALA A 19 2.16 -6.09 3.49
C ALA A 19 2.06 -4.99 2.43
N LEU A 20 1.94 -3.72 2.82
CA LEU A 20 1.91 -2.62 1.86
C LEU A 20 3.20 -2.57 1.06
N GLU A 21 4.37 -2.63 1.70
CA GLU A 21 5.66 -2.57 1.01
C GLU A 21 5.81 -3.68 -0.05
N PHE A 22 5.48 -4.92 0.33
CA PHE A 22 5.49 -6.04 -0.61
C PHE A 22 4.56 -5.83 -1.80
N ILE A 23 3.32 -5.37 -1.52
CA ILE A 23 2.34 -5.08 -2.57
C ILE A 23 2.83 -3.94 -3.46
N GLU A 24 3.35 -2.84 -2.92
CA GLU A 24 3.80 -1.71 -3.74
C GLU A 24 4.95 -2.08 -4.68
N ALA A 25 5.88 -2.90 -4.20
CA ALA A 25 6.99 -3.36 -5.01
C ALA A 25 6.58 -4.35 -6.12
N ASN A 26 5.48 -5.10 -5.93
CA ASN A 26 5.13 -6.23 -6.78
C ASN A 26 3.75 -6.19 -7.42
N ALA A 27 2.91 -5.19 -7.12
CA ALA A 27 1.54 -5.08 -7.60
C ALA A 27 1.46 -5.26 -9.13
N GLY A 28 0.61 -6.18 -9.58
CA GLY A 28 0.40 -6.48 -11.00
C GLY A 28 1.44 -7.45 -11.60
N LYS A 29 2.51 -7.77 -10.88
CA LYS A 29 3.51 -8.76 -11.31
C LYS A 29 3.04 -10.18 -10.98
N ARG A 30 3.57 -11.14 -11.72
CA ARG A 30 3.47 -12.58 -11.44
C ARG A 30 4.79 -13.06 -10.87
N LEU A 31 4.75 -13.57 -9.65
CA LEU A 31 5.93 -14.03 -8.92
C LEU A 31 5.87 -15.55 -8.75
N TYR A 32 6.99 -16.22 -8.92
CA TYR A 32 7.13 -17.58 -8.41
C TYR A 32 7.37 -17.51 -6.91
N ILE A 33 6.54 -18.21 -6.13
CA ILE A 33 6.71 -18.31 -4.69
C ILE A 33 7.42 -19.63 -4.37
N PRO A 34 8.62 -19.60 -3.77
CA PRO A 34 9.34 -20.81 -3.43
C PRO A 34 8.60 -21.58 -2.32
N GLN A 35 8.79 -22.90 -2.29
CA GLN A 35 8.19 -23.73 -1.23
C GLN A 35 8.94 -23.58 0.10
N ASN A 36 10.24 -23.31 0.06
CA ASN A 36 11.06 -23.07 1.24
C ASN A 36 11.27 -21.55 1.44
N PRO A 37 10.86 -20.99 2.60
CA PRO A 37 11.08 -19.57 2.89
C PRO A 37 12.53 -19.23 3.25
N ASN A 38 13.38 -20.22 3.53
CA ASN A 38 14.77 -19.99 3.90
C ASN A 38 15.64 -19.70 2.67
N ASP A 39 16.54 -18.71 2.80
CA ASP A 39 17.50 -18.26 1.77
C ASP A 39 16.89 -17.91 0.39
N CYS A 40 15.59 -17.56 0.35
CA CYS A 40 14.94 -17.15 -0.89
C CYS A 40 15.03 -15.64 -1.13
N LEU A 41 14.77 -15.22 -2.38
CA LEU A 41 14.79 -13.79 -2.75
C LEU A 41 13.78 -12.97 -1.93
N LEU A 42 12.62 -13.54 -1.59
CA LEU A 42 11.62 -12.86 -0.76
C LEU A 42 12.17 -12.57 0.65
N ALA A 43 12.91 -13.51 1.24
CA ALA A 43 13.51 -13.32 2.56
C ALA A 43 14.60 -12.25 2.54
N LYS A 44 15.36 -12.14 1.44
CA LYS A 44 16.41 -11.14 1.25
C LYS A 44 15.84 -9.72 1.05
N LEU A 45 14.71 -9.60 0.36
CA LEU A 45 14.11 -8.30 0.04
C LEU A 45 13.18 -7.77 1.12
N TYR A 46 12.39 -8.65 1.75
CA TYR A 46 11.29 -8.24 2.65
C TYR A 46 11.43 -8.82 4.07
N GLY A 47 12.49 -9.57 4.33
CA GLY A 47 12.74 -10.21 5.61
C GLY A 47 12.12 -11.62 5.74
N PRO A 48 12.57 -12.37 6.75
CA PRO A 48 12.22 -13.78 6.92
C PRO A 48 10.74 -13.99 7.28
N GLU A 49 10.13 -13.06 8.01
CA GLU A 49 8.73 -13.15 8.42
C GLU A 49 7.78 -13.06 7.21
N LEU A 50 8.03 -12.10 6.30
CA LEU A 50 7.23 -11.98 5.09
C LEU A 50 7.41 -13.17 4.15
N ALA A 51 8.65 -13.61 3.97
CA ALA A 51 8.93 -14.80 3.18
C ALA A 51 8.20 -16.03 3.74
N ARG A 52 8.22 -16.22 5.06
CA ARG A 52 7.52 -17.34 5.72
C ARG A 52 6.01 -17.27 5.48
N ALA A 53 5.40 -16.11 5.70
CA ALA A 53 3.96 -15.92 5.49
C ALA A 53 3.54 -16.24 4.04
N VAL A 54 4.26 -15.70 3.06
CA VAL A 54 3.93 -15.89 1.64
C VAL A 54 4.18 -17.34 1.20
N CYS A 55 5.29 -17.96 1.61
CA CYS A 55 5.58 -19.36 1.27
C CYS A 55 4.61 -20.33 1.96
N GLN A 56 4.17 -20.04 3.18
CA GLN A 56 3.18 -20.87 3.87
C GLN A 56 1.82 -20.86 3.15
N TYR A 57 1.42 -19.71 2.62
CA TYR A 57 0.10 -19.55 2.00
C TYR A 57 0.07 -19.90 0.51
N ARG A 58 1.19 -19.68 -0.20
CA ARG A 58 1.30 -19.75 -1.67
C ARG A 58 2.56 -20.47 -2.15
N GLY A 59 3.22 -21.26 -1.31
CA GLY A 59 4.49 -21.92 -1.64
C GLY A 59 4.38 -22.93 -2.78
N GLY A 60 5.31 -22.86 -3.73
CA GLY A 60 5.38 -23.77 -4.87
C GLY A 60 4.53 -23.36 -6.07
N GLU A 61 3.78 -22.25 -6.00
CA GLU A 61 2.94 -21.78 -7.10
C GLU A 61 3.34 -20.41 -7.66
N GLN A 62 2.76 -20.09 -8.83
CA GLN A 62 2.85 -18.78 -9.45
C GLN A 62 1.77 -17.87 -8.86
N TYR A 63 2.15 -16.87 -8.09
CA TYR A 63 1.24 -15.93 -7.45
C TYR A 63 1.17 -14.62 -8.25
N GLN A 64 -0.03 -14.23 -8.67
CA GLN A 64 -0.26 -12.91 -9.25
C GLN A 64 -0.61 -11.91 -8.14
N VAL A 65 0.29 -10.94 -7.94
CA VAL A 65 0.15 -9.97 -6.85
C VAL A 65 -0.98 -8.97 -7.20
N PRO A 66 -2.03 -8.88 -6.38
CA PRO A 66 -3.18 -8.03 -6.70
C PRO A 66 -2.83 -6.55 -6.55
N LEU A 67 -3.44 -5.70 -7.39
CA LEU A 67 -3.18 -4.25 -7.37
C LEU A 67 -3.74 -3.55 -6.12
N VAL A 68 -4.85 -4.07 -5.57
CA VAL A 68 -5.55 -3.56 -4.38
C VAL A 68 -5.62 -2.02 -4.29
N LYS A 69 -5.98 -1.39 -5.42
CA LYS A 69 -5.89 0.07 -5.64
C LYS A 69 -6.54 0.90 -4.53
N ALA A 70 -7.77 0.56 -4.16
CA ALA A 70 -8.50 1.28 -3.12
C ALA A 70 -7.76 1.18 -1.78
N TRP A 71 -7.47 -0.04 -1.33
CA TRP A 71 -6.76 -0.28 -0.08
C TRP A 71 -5.42 0.46 0.00
N ARG A 72 -4.59 0.39 -1.05
CA ARG A 72 -3.32 1.16 -1.11
C ARG A 72 -3.53 2.65 -0.92
N VAL A 73 -4.50 3.23 -1.64
CA VAL A 73 -4.84 4.66 -1.53
C VAL A 73 -5.26 5.02 -0.11
N HIS A 74 -6.07 4.20 0.54
CA HIS A 74 -6.52 4.45 1.91
C HIS A 74 -5.41 4.35 2.94
N VAL A 75 -4.57 3.31 2.86
CA VAL A 75 -3.43 3.15 3.77
C VAL A 75 -2.47 4.33 3.62
N LEU A 76 -2.12 4.72 2.39
CA LEU A 76 -1.23 5.87 2.15
C LEU A 76 -1.86 7.20 2.60
N ALA A 77 -3.16 7.39 2.40
CA ALA A 77 -3.86 8.58 2.87
C ALA A 77 -3.85 8.67 4.40
N ASN A 78 -4.08 7.57 5.11
CA ASN A 78 -4.01 7.52 6.58
C ASN A 78 -2.60 7.76 7.13
N ARG A 79 -1.55 7.49 6.32
CA ARG A 79 -0.17 7.91 6.63
C ARG A 79 0.07 9.40 6.42
N GLY A 80 -0.95 10.16 6.01
CA GLY A 80 -0.92 11.60 5.84
C GLY A 80 -0.35 12.06 4.49
N LEU A 81 -0.21 11.17 3.51
CA LEU A 81 0.20 11.55 2.15
C LEU A 81 -0.92 12.33 1.46
N ASN A 82 -0.54 13.34 0.68
CA ASN A 82 -1.47 14.09 -0.14
C ASN A 82 -1.80 13.33 -1.45
N SER A 83 -2.85 13.77 -2.15
CA SER A 83 -3.33 13.08 -3.34
C SER A 83 -2.31 13.01 -4.48
N ASN A 84 -1.41 13.99 -4.61
CA ASN A 84 -0.34 13.96 -5.62
C ASN A 84 0.73 12.93 -5.27
N GLU A 85 1.16 12.88 -4.01
CA GLU A 85 2.11 11.86 -3.53
C GLU A 85 1.56 10.45 -3.72
N ILE A 86 0.28 10.25 -3.37
CA ILE A 86 -0.41 8.97 -3.57
C ILE A 86 -0.49 8.63 -5.07
N ALA A 87 -0.82 9.59 -5.93
CA ALA A 87 -0.88 9.38 -7.38
C ALA A 87 0.48 8.93 -7.93
N SER A 88 1.57 9.63 -7.59
CA SER A 88 2.93 9.27 -7.99
C SER A 88 3.33 7.88 -7.51
N ARG A 89 2.98 7.51 -6.28
CA ARG A 89 3.36 6.22 -5.68
C ARG A 89 2.52 5.04 -6.17
N THR A 90 1.24 5.28 -6.46
CA THR A 90 0.32 4.22 -6.91
C THR A 90 0.23 4.07 -8.42
N GLY A 91 0.71 5.07 -9.18
CA GLY A 91 0.55 5.14 -10.64
C GLY A 91 -0.90 5.42 -11.07
N LEU A 92 -1.75 5.88 -10.15
CA LEU A 92 -3.13 6.26 -10.45
C LEU A 92 -3.22 7.75 -10.80
N THR A 93 -4.22 8.12 -11.59
CA THR A 93 -4.52 9.54 -11.82
C THR A 93 -4.99 10.21 -10.54
N TRP A 94 -4.71 11.51 -10.41
CA TRP A 94 -5.20 12.31 -9.27
C TRP A 94 -6.72 12.19 -9.10
N GLY A 95 -7.48 12.26 -10.19
CA GLY A 95 -8.94 12.12 -10.15
C GLY A 95 -9.40 10.78 -9.59
N ARG A 96 -8.69 9.68 -9.91
CA ARG A 96 -8.99 8.37 -9.34
C ARG A 96 -8.64 8.30 -7.86
N VAL A 97 -7.52 8.88 -7.43
CA VAL A 97 -7.16 8.97 -6.00
C VAL A 97 -8.20 9.78 -5.24
N SER A 98 -8.57 10.95 -5.76
CA SER A 98 -9.59 11.82 -5.18
C SER A 98 -10.91 11.08 -4.99
N TYR A 99 -11.42 10.43 -6.05
CA TYR A 99 -12.63 9.60 -6.00
C TYR A 99 -12.55 8.51 -4.92
N LEU A 100 -11.42 7.78 -4.83
CA LEU A 100 -11.26 6.72 -3.84
C LEU A 100 -11.25 7.29 -2.41
N THR A 101 -10.59 8.42 -2.17
CA THR A 101 -10.53 9.04 -0.83
C THR A 101 -11.81 9.76 -0.40
N GLN A 102 -12.69 10.18 -1.32
CA GLN A 102 -13.96 10.82 -0.97
C GLN A 102 -14.99 9.81 -0.44
N ASN A 103 -14.94 8.58 -0.96
CA ASN A 103 -15.91 7.53 -0.62
C ASN A 103 -15.64 6.84 0.72
N VAL A 104 -14.51 7.13 1.39
CA VAL A 104 -14.16 6.59 2.70
C VAL A 104 -13.40 7.65 3.49
N PRO A 105 -13.80 7.96 4.72
CA PRO A 105 -13.07 8.92 5.56
C PRO A 105 -11.60 8.51 5.71
N VAL A 106 -10.70 9.46 5.46
CA VAL A 106 -9.25 9.30 5.65
C VAL A 106 -8.74 10.44 6.52
N GLU A 107 -7.81 10.14 7.41
CA GLU A 107 -7.16 11.17 8.23
C GLU A 107 -6.20 11.98 7.36
N ARG A 108 -6.55 13.24 7.09
CA ARG A 108 -5.69 14.16 6.35
C ARG A 108 -4.89 15.01 7.33
N ARG A 109 -3.62 15.28 7.00
CA ARG A 109 -2.87 16.34 7.69
C ARG A 109 -3.68 17.63 7.62
N LYS A 110 -3.94 18.25 8.78
CA LYS A 110 -4.59 19.56 8.84
C LYS A 110 -3.80 20.54 7.98
N ALA A 111 -4.51 21.33 7.17
CA ALA A 111 -3.91 22.33 6.31
C ALA A 111 -2.99 23.28 7.09
N ARG A 112 -1.96 23.80 6.40
CA ARG A 112 -0.99 24.76 6.94
C ARG A 112 -1.73 25.89 7.66
N VAL A 113 -1.35 26.17 8.91
CA VAL A 113 -1.85 27.33 9.65
C VAL A 113 -1.51 28.56 8.83
N VAL A 114 -2.53 29.24 8.29
CA VAL A 114 -2.35 30.53 7.63
C VAL A 114 -1.90 31.51 8.70
N HIS A 115 -0.67 32.01 8.58
CA HIS A 115 -0.17 33.01 9.52
C HIS A 115 -0.98 34.31 9.34
N PRO A 116 -1.45 34.95 10.42
CA PRO A 116 -2.36 36.11 10.36
C PRO A 116 -1.77 37.35 9.66
N GLY A 117 -0.48 37.34 9.30
CA GLY A 117 0.18 38.39 8.53
C GLY A 117 0.36 38.11 7.04
N GLN A 118 -0.07 36.95 6.53
CA GLN A 118 0.03 36.65 5.11
C GLN A 118 -1.23 37.20 4.41
N ALA A 119 -1.10 38.38 3.80
CA ALA A 119 -2.18 38.95 3.00
C ALA A 119 -2.49 38.01 1.81
N ASP A 120 -3.77 37.73 1.60
CA ASP A 120 -4.26 36.98 0.45
C ASP A 120 -4.17 37.88 -0.80
N LEU A 121 -3.04 37.79 -1.50
CA LEU A 121 -2.74 38.65 -2.65
C LEU A 121 -3.53 38.29 -3.91
N PHE A 122 -4.30 37.19 -3.89
CA PHE A 122 -5.02 36.67 -5.05
C PHE A 122 -6.40 36.11 -4.67
N GLY A 123 -7.12 36.82 -3.79
CA GLY A 123 -8.53 36.54 -3.52
C GLY A 123 -9.40 36.50 -4.78
#